data_AF-A0A235A7F8-F1
#
_entry.id   AF-A0A235A7F8-F1
#
_cell.length_a   1.000
_cell.length_b   1.000
_cell.length_c   1.000
_cell.angle_alpha   90.00
_cell.angle_beta   90.00
_cell.angle_gamma   90.00
#
_symmetry.space_group_name_H-M   'P 1'
#
loop_
_entity.id
_entity.type
_entity.pdbx_description
1 polymer ?
#
loop_
_entity_poly.entity_id
_entity_poly.type
_entity_poly.pdbx_seq_one_letter_code
_entity_poly.pdbx_strand_id
1 'polypeptide(L)'
;MMGSRRAGAAGASPAAATAAKTTIAALAGALGISLAALGTVSMRVARKVVTPAGRVPDTELLAVDVAAQTLTLSRTPDTELPGRYGLFTTGTASYVKVGAVLALDETSVKRKLLTQIGTDDQLSSAAAFSGWYYSDPAELHLPYRSELVGSPLGPCPAWFFPATDEAGKPSDTWVIQVHGRGTTRTETLRAVPVFHAAGVSSLLVSYRNDGEAPRSRSGTYMLGATEWRDVDAAIGAARRRGARRIFLMGWSMGGAIALQVALNSAHRDIIAGVVLESPAIDWRIVLDYQAHLLRIPAPVASTAVRALDSEWGARVVGLNTPIPFDRLDVVARAAELRHPILILHSDDDGFVPADASYQLAEARPDLVELEVFRTARHTKLWNYDPERWTSVIRDWLERRRSAADS
;
A
#
# COMPACT_ATOMS: atom_id res chain seq x y z
N MET A 1 47.72 -29.61 -70.28
CA MET A 1 47.90 -29.62 -68.81
C MET A 1 48.26 -28.19 -68.38
N MET A 2 47.28 -27.42 -67.89
CA MET A 2 47.47 -26.02 -67.45
C MET A 2 47.08 -25.96 -65.98
N GLY A 3 48.05 -25.70 -65.10
CA GLY A 3 47.90 -25.73 -63.65
C GLY A 3 47.25 -24.46 -63.09
N SER A 4 46.28 -24.64 -62.18
CA SER A 4 45.58 -23.56 -61.47
C SER A 4 46.51 -22.82 -60.50
N ARG A 5 46.51 -21.49 -60.53
CA ARG A 5 46.99 -20.66 -59.41
C ARG A 5 45.79 -20.25 -58.55
N ARG A 6 45.70 -20.80 -57.33
CA ARG A 6 44.84 -20.30 -56.26
C ARG A 6 45.41 -18.98 -55.73
N ALA A 7 44.60 -17.92 -55.73
CA ALA A 7 44.90 -16.69 -55.02
C ALA A 7 44.76 -16.94 -53.50
N GLY A 8 45.85 -16.74 -52.75
CA GLY A 8 45.84 -16.81 -51.30
C GLY A 8 45.11 -15.60 -50.70
N ALA A 9 44.15 -15.86 -49.83
CA ALA A 9 43.49 -14.82 -49.04
C ALA A 9 44.54 -14.09 -48.18
N ALA A 10 44.61 -12.76 -48.31
CA ALA A 10 45.47 -11.93 -47.48
C ALA A 10 45.01 -12.01 -46.01
N GLY A 11 45.76 -12.72 -45.18
CA GLY A 11 45.53 -12.78 -43.73
C GLY A 11 45.87 -11.45 -43.07
N ALA A 12 45.05 -11.05 -42.09
CA ALA A 12 45.25 -9.81 -41.33
C ALA A 12 46.65 -9.77 -40.66
N SER A 13 47.27 -8.59 -40.61
CA SER A 13 48.61 -8.42 -40.01
C SER A 13 48.59 -8.73 -38.49
N PRO A 14 49.70 -9.24 -37.90
CA PRO A 14 49.78 -9.54 -36.47
C PRO A 14 49.46 -8.36 -35.55
N ALA A 15 49.75 -7.14 -36.00
CA ALA A 15 49.41 -5.90 -35.30
C ALA A 15 47.90 -5.63 -35.31
N ALA A 16 47.22 -5.86 -36.44
CA ALA A 16 45.77 -5.74 -36.54
C ALA A 16 45.06 -6.81 -35.68
N ALA A 17 45.59 -8.03 -35.62
CA ALA A 17 45.06 -9.09 -34.77
C ALA A 17 45.23 -8.79 -33.27
N THR A 18 46.35 -8.18 -32.87
CA THR A 18 46.59 -7.77 -31.47
C THR A 18 45.70 -6.59 -31.07
N ALA A 19 45.56 -5.59 -31.93
CA ALA A 19 44.66 -4.45 -31.70
C ALA A 19 43.18 -4.86 -31.64
N ALA A 20 42.77 -5.83 -32.45
CA ALA A 20 41.42 -6.40 -32.36
C ALA A 20 41.21 -7.13 -31.03
N LYS A 21 42.18 -7.93 -30.57
CA LYS A 21 42.10 -8.63 -29.27
C LYS A 21 42.04 -7.68 -28.08
N THR A 22 42.83 -6.62 -28.06
CA THR A 22 42.80 -5.61 -26.99
C THR A 22 41.49 -4.82 -26.98
N THR A 23 40.96 -4.49 -28.16
CA THR A 23 39.66 -3.82 -28.30
C THR A 23 38.52 -4.73 -27.82
N ILE A 24 38.53 -6.01 -28.20
CA ILE A 24 37.54 -7.00 -27.72
C ILE A 24 37.62 -7.16 -26.20
N ALA A 25 38.82 -7.26 -25.62
CA ALA A 25 39.00 -7.36 -24.18
C ALA A 25 38.53 -6.09 -23.45
N ALA A 26 38.80 -4.90 -24.00
CA ALA A 26 38.33 -3.63 -23.44
C ALA A 26 36.80 -3.50 -23.52
N LEU A 27 36.19 -3.87 -24.65
CA LEU A 27 34.73 -3.87 -24.81
C LEU A 27 34.05 -4.89 -23.90
N ALA A 28 34.63 -6.10 -23.76
CA ALA A 28 34.15 -7.11 -22.83
C ALA A 28 34.27 -6.65 -21.37
N GLY A 29 35.37 -5.98 -21.02
CA GLY A 29 35.58 -5.38 -19.70
C GLY A 29 34.56 -4.26 -19.40
N ALA A 30 34.36 -3.34 -20.35
CA ALA A 30 33.38 -2.26 -20.22
C ALA A 30 31.94 -2.79 -20.13
N LEU A 31 31.60 -3.82 -20.92
CA LEU A 31 30.31 -4.51 -20.83
C LEU A 31 30.15 -5.18 -19.46
N GLY A 32 31.18 -5.87 -18.97
CA GLY A 32 31.18 -6.50 -17.65
C GLY A 32 30.94 -5.49 -16.51
N ILE A 33 31.63 -4.34 -16.55
CA ILE A 33 31.42 -3.25 -15.58
C ILE A 33 29.99 -2.70 -15.67
N SER A 34 29.49 -2.48 -16.88
CA SER A 34 28.14 -1.95 -17.12
C SER A 34 27.06 -2.90 -16.60
N LEU A 35 27.21 -4.20 -16.85
CA LEU A 35 26.31 -5.24 -16.32
C LEU A 35 26.37 -5.33 -14.80
N ALA A 36 27.56 -5.24 -14.20
CA ALA A 36 27.73 -5.23 -12.75
C ALA A 36 27.08 -3.99 -12.09
N ALA A 37 27.22 -2.81 -12.71
CA ALA A 37 26.59 -1.58 -12.26
C ALA A 37 25.05 -1.69 -12.33
N LEU A 38 24.51 -2.19 -13.45
CA LEU A 38 23.07 -2.44 -13.62
C LEU A 38 22.55 -3.42 -12.56
N GLY A 39 23.26 -4.52 -12.34
CA GLY A 39 22.93 -5.49 -11.30
C GLY A 39 22.90 -4.85 -9.91
N THR A 40 23.90 -4.05 -9.57
CA THR A 40 23.97 -3.34 -8.27
C THR A 40 22.81 -2.37 -8.07
N VAL A 41 22.48 -1.57 -9.09
CA VAL A 41 21.33 -0.65 -9.05
C VAL A 41 20.03 -1.44 -8.89
N SER A 42 19.87 -2.53 -9.63
CA SER A 42 18.69 -3.41 -9.55
C SER A 42 18.51 -4.00 -8.16
N MET A 43 19.60 -4.45 -7.52
CA MET A 43 19.55 -4.96 -6.14
C MET A 43 19.16 -3.87 -5.13
N ARG A 44 19.62 -2.62 -5.32
CA ARG A 44 19.21 -1.49 -4.48
C ARG A 44 17.73 -1.17 -4.63
N VAL A 45 17.22 -1.17 -5.87
CA VAL A 45 15.78 -1.01 -6.16
C VAL A 45 14.97 -2.11 -5.49
N ALA A 46 15.35 -3.38 -5.69
CA ALA A 46 14.69 -4.53 -5.06
C ALA A 46 14.70 -4.44 -3.53
N ARG A 47 15.84 -4.08 -2.92
CA ARG A 47 15.92 -3.89 -1.46
C ARG A 47 15.01 -2.77 -0.98
N LYS A 48 14.89 -1.67 -1.73
CA LYS A 48 13.99 -0.55 -1.38
C LYS A 48 12.52 -0.97 -1.38
N VAL A 49 12.10 -1.86 -2.28
CA VAL A 49 10.72 -2.36 -2.36
C VAL A 49 10.27 -3.08 -1.07
N VAL A 50 11.18 -3.84 -0.47
CA VAL A 50 10.87 -4.73 0.67
C VAL A 50 11.28 -4.16 2.02
N THR A 51 12.06 -3.09 2.04
CA THR A 51 12.50 -2.46 3.28
C THR A 51 11.39 -1.55 3.82
N PRO A 52 10.95 -1.73 5.07
CA PRO A 52 10.05 -0.79 5.71
C PRO A 52 10.67 0.61 5.71
N ALA A 53 9.96 1.56 5.13
CA ALA A 53 10.36 2.96 5.13
C ALA A 53 9.37 3.76 5.97
N GLY A 54 9.90 4.66 6.79
CA GLY A 54 9.11 5.69 7.43
C GLY A 54 8.64 6.73 6.41
N ARG A 55 7.79 7.63 6.87
CA ARG A 55 7.29 8.73 6.04
C ARG A 55 8.43 9.65 5.62
N VAL A 56 8.42 10.03 4.34
CA VAL A 56 9.32 11.03 3.77
C VAL A 56 8.51 12.27 3.39
N PRO A 57 9.07 13.48 3.51
CA PRO A 57 8.44 14.68 2.98
C PRO A 57 8.16 14.56 1.48
N ASP A 58 6.96 14.96 1.07
CA ASP A 58 6.47 14.95 -0.32
C ASP A 58 5.86 16.28 -0.77
N THR A 59 5.83 17.27 0.13
CA THR A 59 5.37 18.64 -0.14
C THR A 59 6.16 19.63 0.72
N GLU A 60 6.14 20.90 0.30
CA GLU A 60 6.69 21.99 1.08
C GLU A 60 5.56 22.82 1.72
N LEU A 61 5.72 23.14 3.00
CA LEU A 61 4.98 24.17 3.70
C LEU A 61 5.67 25.52 3.45
N LEU A 62 4.98 26.40 2.73
CA LEU A 62 5.50 27.68 2.26
C LEU A 62 5.20 28.83 3.23
N ALA A 63 4.02 28.81 3.84
CA ALA A 63 3.61 29.83 4.80
C ALA A 63 2.52 29.31 5.74
N VAL A 64 2.46 29.89 6.94
CA VAL A 64 1.42 29.65 7.95
C VAL A 64 0.93 31.00 8.44
N ASP A 65 -0.39 31.20 8.43
CA ASP A 65 -1.05 32.36 8.99
C ASP A 65 -1.95 31.91 10.14
N VAL A 66 -1.42 32.04 11.37
CA VAL A 66 -2.10 31.61 12.60
C VAL A 66 -3.35 32.45 12.87
N ALA A 67 -3.33 33.75 12.56
CA ALA A 67 -4.47 34.63 12.80
C ALA A 67 -5.64 34.29 11.86
N ALA A 68 -5.35 34.03 10.58
CA ALA A 68 -6.36 33.62 9.61
C ALA A 68 -6.72 32.12 9.68
N GLN A 69 -5.97 31.32 10.46
CA GLN A 69 -6.07 29.85 10.48
C GLN A 69 -5.93 29.25 9.07
N THR A 70 -4.86 29.63 8.37
CA THR A 70 -4.56 29.12 7.03
C THR A 70 -3.09 28.71 6.90
N LEU A 71 -2.82 27.83 5.94
CA LEU A 71 -1.47 27.52 5.52
C LEU A 71 -1.37 27.46 3.99
N THR A 72 -0.16 27.59 3.47
CA THR A 72 0.14 27.55 2.04
C THR A 72 1.14 26.43 1.79
N LEU A 73 0.79 25.51 0.89
CA LEU A 73 1.65 24.40 0.47
C LEU A 73 2.13 24.59 -0.96
N SER A 74 3.24 23.97 -1.33
CA SER A 74 3.58 23.75 -2.73
C SER A 74 2.44 23.02 -3.45
N ARG A 75 2.13 23.44 -4.68
CA ARG A 75 1.10 22.81 -5.49
C ARG A 75 1.57 21.48 -6.05
N THR A 76 0.85 20.43 -5.69
CA THR A 76 1.00 19.07 -6.21
C THR A 76 -0.40 18.52 -6.50
N PRO A 77 -0.52 17.42 -7.27
CA PRO A 77 -1.81 16.76 -7.47
C PRO A 77 -2.52 16.35 -6.16
N ASP A 78 -1.76 16.10 -5.09
CA ASP A 78 -2.32 15.75 -3.79
C ASP A 78 -2.73 16.99 -2.98
N THR A 79 -1.94 18.06 -2.99
CA THR A 79 -2.22 19.27 -2.19
C THR A 79 -3.35 20.11 -2.77
N GLU A 80 -3.72 19.94 -4.04
CA GLU A 80 -4.86 20.63 -4.67
C GLU A 80 -6.21 19.91 -4.47
N LEU A 81 -6.21 18.67 -3.96
CA LEU A 81 -7.45 17.91 -3.78
C LEU A 81 -8.45 18.63 -2.86
N PRO A 82 -9.75 18.66 -3.20
CA PRO A 82 -10.78 19.15 -2.29
C PRO A 82 -10.92 18.23 -1.07
N GLY A 83 -11.44 18.75 0.03
CA GLY A 83 -11.70 17.97 1.24
C GLY A 83 -10.71 18.23 2.38
N ARG A 84 -10.54 17.23 3.25
CA ARG A 84 -9.81 17.36 4.52
C ARG A 84 -8.74 16.28 4.69
N TYR A 85 -7.56 16.68 5.11
CA TYR A 85 -6.36 15.85 5.08
C TYR A 85 -5.50 16.06 6.33
N GLY A 86 -4.56 15.16 6.55
CA GLY A 86 -3.47 15.33 7.48
C GLY A 86 -2.23 15.90 6.80
N LEU A 87 -1.44 16.63 7.56
CA LEU A 87 -0.12 17.11 7.16
C LEU A 87 0.85 16.78 8.28
N PHE A 88 1.81 15.92 7.98
CA PHE A 88 2.91 15.59 8.89
C PHE A 88 4.00 16.65 8.74
N THR A 89 4.46 17.17 9.86
CA THR A 89 5.47 18.21 9.95
C THR A 89 6.53 17.80 10.96
N THR A 90 7.62 18.53 11.01
CA THR A 90 8.57 18.46 12.13
C THR A 90 8.59 19.81 12.85
N GLY A 91 8.85 19.80 14.16
CA GLY A 91 8.75 20.99 15.01
C GLY A 91 7.92 20.74 16.27
N THR A 92 7.27 21.76 16.81
CA THR A 92 6.47 21.64 18.05
C THR A 92 5.18 20.86 17.83
N ALA A 93 4.55 21.04 16.67
CA ALA A 93 3.46 20.20 16.20
C ALA A 93 3.99 19.27 15.08
N SER A 94 3.93 17.96 15.32
CA SER A 94 4.37 16.93 14.37
C SER A 94 3.28 16.52 13.37
N TYR A 95 2.04 16.97 13.60
CA TYR A 95 0.90 16.67 12.76
C TYR A 95 -0.18 17.75 12.89
N VAL A 96 -0.70 18.21 11.76
CA VAL A 96 -1.83 19.16 11.70
C VAL A 96 -2.87 18.69 10.68
N LYS A 97 -4.13 19.08 10.89
CA LYS A 97 -5.24 18.83 9.99
C LYS A 97 -5.45 20.02 9.08
N VAL A 98 -5.63 19.77 7.80
CA VAL A 98 -5.91 20.79 6.78
C VAL A 98 -7.27 20.55 6.14
N GLY A 99 -7.97 21.63 5.84
CA GLY A 99 -9.32 21.61 5.29
C GLY A 99 -9.35 22.07 3.83
N ALA A 100 -10.45 22.71 3.46
CA ALA A 100 -10.74 23.15 2.11
C ALA A 100 -9.63 24.03 1.49
N VAL A 101 -9.50 23.93 0.17
CA VAL A 101 -8.72 24.86 -0.65
C VAL A 101 -9.41 26.23 -0.64
N LEU A 102 -8.65 27.27 -0.34
CA LEU A 102 -9.13 28.66 -0.27
C LEU A 102 -8.66 29.48 -1.46
N ALA A 103 -7.45 29.20 -1.95
CA ALA A 103 -6.89 29.80 -3.15
C ALA A 103 -5.85 28.85 -3.75
N LEU A 104 -5.65 28.94 -5.06
CA LEU A 104 -4.71 28.14 -5.81
C LEU A 104 -4.13 28.98 -6.95
N ASP A 105 -2.82 28.90 -7.13
CA ASP A 105 -2.10 29.53 -8.24
C ASP A 105 -1.25 28.49 -8.99
N GLU A 106 -0.28 28.92 -9.78
CA GLU A 106 0.57 28.02 -10.57
C GLU A 106 1.49 27.14 -9.71
N THR A 107 1.90 27.60 -8.53
CA THR A 107 2.94 26.95 -7.71
C THR A 107 2.51 26.66 -6.27
N SER A 108 1.39 27.21 -5.81
CA SER A 108 0.95 27.12 -4.42
C SER A 108 -0.54 26.82 -4.26
N VAL A 109 -0.87 26.23 -3.11
CA VAL A 109 -2.26 25.99 -2.67
C VAL A 109 -2.42 26.50 -1.25
N LYS A 110 -3.29 27.49 -1.07
CA LYS A 110 -3.69 27.97 0.26
C LYS A 110 -4.87 27.16 0.77
N ARG A 111 -4.74 26.60 1.96
CA ARG A 111 -5.75 25.76 2.61
C ARG A 111 -6.12 26.27 3.99
N LYS A 112 -7.32 25.92 4.43
CA LYS A 112 -7.71 26.11 5.83
C LYS A 112 -6.87 25.23 6.75
N LEU A 113 -6.35 25.78 7.83
CA LEU A 113 -5.74 25.02 8.91
C LEU A 113 -6.85 24.69 9.94
N LEU A 114 -7.05 23.41 10.21
CA LEU A 114 -8.10 22.91 11.12
C LEU A 114 -7.56 22.61 12.52
N THR A 115 -6.27 22.30 12.63
CA THR A 115 -5.60 22.19 13.93
C THR A 115 -5.23 23.58 14.42
N GLN A 116 -5.75 23.96 15.58
CA GLN A 116 -5.33 25.19 16.23
C GLN A 116 -3.88 25.06 16.68
N ILE A 117 -3.02 25.96 16.21
CA ILE A 117 -1.62 26.10 16.61
C ILE A 117 -1.41 27.49 17.22
N GLY A 118 -0.49 27.60 18.17
CA GLY A 118 -0.05 28.86 18.77
C GLY A 118 0.88 29.66 17.87
N THR A 119 1.13 30.92 18.24
CA THR A 119 2.11 31.77 17.55
C THR A 119 3.54 31.28 17.69
N ASP A 120 3.83 30.56 18.78
CA ASP A 120 5.14 29.99 19.06
C ASP A 120 5.32 28.59 18.45
N ASP A 121 4.27 28.05 17.81
CA ASP A 121 4.36 26.74 17.17
C ASP A 121 5.21 26.83 15.90
N GLN A 122 6.17 25.92 15.80
CA GLN A 122 7.06 25.81 14.66
C GLN A 122 6.64 24.60 13.82
N LEU A 123 6.33 24.87 12.55
CA LEU A 123 6.11 23.86 11.52
C LEU A 123 7.25 23.95 10.50
N SER A 124 7.97 22.86 10.32
CA SER A 124 9.03 22.76 9.30
C SER A 124 8.45 22.89 7.89
N SER A 125 9.26 23.47 6.99
CA SER A 125 8.92 23.54 5.57
C SER A 125 8.80 22.15 4.93
N ALA A 126 9.67 21.21 5.30
CA ALA A 126 9.57 19.84 4.77
C ALA A 126 8.41 19.10 5.45
N ALA A 127 7.34 18.83 4.70
CA ALA A 127 6.11 18.23 5.19
C ALA A 127 5.66 17.04 4.33
N ALA A 128 4.78 16.20 4.88
CA ALA A 128 4.20 15.07 4.14
C ALA A 128 2.66 15.11 4.18
N PHE A 129 2.04 15.23 3.02
CA PHE A 129 0.59 15.29 2.86
C PHE A 129 -0.02 13.90 3.01
N SER A 130 -1.19 13.78 3.64
CA SER A 130 -1.74 12.45 3.98
C SER A 130 -3.26 12.35 4.00
N GLY A 131 -3.76 11.22 3.53
CA GLY A 131 -5.15 10.80 3.76
C GLY A 131 -5.44 10.38 5.20
N TRP A 132 -4.42 10.17 6.05
CA TRP A 132 -4.65 9.88 7.46
C TRP A 132 -5.16 11.16 8.10
N TYR A 133 -6.41 11.14 8.57
CA TYR A 133 -7.05 12.32 9.15
C TYR A 133 -7.09 12.28 10.68
N TYR A 134 -7.33 11.11 11.26
CA TYR A 134 -7.26 10.92 12.71
C TYR A 134 -5.87 10.42 13.08
N SER A 135 -5.26 11.01 14.11
CA SER A 135 -3.93 10.63 14.60
C SER A 135 -4.00 9.78 15.86
N ASP A 136 -5.05 9.99 16.67
CA ASP A 136 -5.33 9.26 17.91
C ASP A 136 -6.74 8.64 17.87
N PRO A 137 -6.93 7.38 18.32
CA PRO A 137 -8.24 6.75 18.42
C PRO A 137 -9.28 7.52 19.26
N ALA A 138 -8.86 8.28 20.26
CA ALA A 138 -9.74 9.08 21.12
C ALA A 138 -10.45 10.21 20.37
N GLU A 139 -9.90 10.67 19.24
CA GLU A 139 -10.53 11.68 18.37
C GLU A 139 -11.86 11.22 17.77
N LEU A 140 -12.12 9.92 17.75
CA LEU A 140 -13.38 9.36 17.27
C LEU A 140 -14.52 9.50 18.28
N HIS A 141 -14.22 9.84 19.54
CA HIS A 141 -15.19 9.91 20.64
C HIS A 141 -16.04 8.64 20.81
N LEU A 142 -15.47 7.48 20.45
CA LEU A 142 -16.05 6.16 20.63
C LEU A 142 -15.28 5.39 21.70
N PRO A 143 -15.93 4.52 22.48
CA PRO A 143 -15.24 3.62 23.40
C PRO A 143 -14.24 2.75 22.63
N TYR A 144 -13.02 2.64 23.14
CA TYR A 144 -12.01 1.74 22.58
C TYR A 144 -11.10 1.21 23.67
N ARG A 145 -10.36 0.15 23.34
CA ARG A 145 -9.28 -0.36 24.18
C ARG A 145 -8.08 -0.77 23.34
N SER A 146 -6.90 -0.53 23.88
CA SER A 146 -5.65 -1.07 23.34
C SER A 146 -5.50 -2.53 23.75
N GLU A 147 -5.08 -3.36 22.82
CA GLU A 147 -4.89 -4.79 23.03
C GLU A 147 -3.63 -5.31 22.36
N LEU A 148 -3.22 -6.51 22.75
CA LEU A 148 -2.18 -7.28 22.09
C LEU A 148 -2.79 -8.56 21.50
N VAL A 149 -2.74 -8.68 20.19
CA VAL A 149 -3.15 -9.88 19.45
C VAL A 149 -1.94 -10.80 19.30
N GLY A 150 -2.01 -12.02 19.84
CA GLY A 150 -0.94 -12.99 19.65
C GLY A 150 -0.80 -13.39 18.18
N SER A 151 0.41 -13.26 17.61
CA SER A 151 0.75 -13.67 16.24
C SER A 151 1.95 -14.65 16.25
N PRO A 152 2.28 -15.31 15.12
CA PRO A 152 3.42 -16.20 15.02
C PRO A 152 4.78 -15.57 15.40
N LEU A 153 4.92 -14.24 15.31
CA LEU A 153 6.16 -13.52 15.64
C LEU A 153 6.12 -12.84 17.01
N GLY A 154 5.03 -12.98 17.75
CA GLY A 154 4.80 -12.32 19.04
C GLY A 154 3.53 -11.47 19.07
N PRO A 155 3.27 -10.78 20.18
CA PRO A 155 2.08 -9.94 20.33
C PRO A 155 2.13 -8.72 19.40
N CYS A 156 1.09 -8.55 18.59
CA CYS A 156 0.86 -7.39 17.73
C CYS A 156 -0.12 -6.41 18.40
N PRO A 157 0.27 -5.15 18.61
CA PRO A 157 -0.64 -4.10 19.06
C PRO A 157 -1.89 -3.93 18.18
N ALA A 158 -3.04 -3.73 18.81
CA ALA A 158 -4.30 -3.48 18.13
C ALA A 158 -5.17 -2.49 18.92
N TRP A 159 -6.13 -1.87 18.25
CA TRP A 159 -7.23 -1.16 18.89
C TRP A 159 -8.54 -1.86 18.60
N PHE A 160 -9.35 -2.05 19.64
CA PHE A 160 -10.69 -2.61 19.51
C PHE A 160 -11.74 -1.58 19.90
N PHE A 161 -12.67 -1.34 18.98
CA PHE A 161 -13.86 -0.51 19.16
C PHE A 161 -15.10 -1.41 19.19
N PRO A 162 -15.71 -1.66 20.37
CA PRO A 162 -16.95 -2.41 20.43
C PRO A 162 -18.08 -1.66 19.73
N ALA A 163 -18.95 -2.40 19.04
CA ALA A 163 -20.27 -1.93 18.63
C ALA A 163 -21.35 -2.80 19.27
N THR A 164 -22.59 -2.30 19.28
CA THR A 164 -23.77 -3.07 19.67
C THR A 164 -24.60 -3.44 18.46
N ASP A 165 -25.30 -4.58 18.54
CA ASP A 165 -26.36 -4.93 17.59
C ASP A 165 -27.61 -4.08 17.82
N GLU A 166 -28.64 -4.29 16.98
CA GLU A 166 -29.93 -3.58 17.06
C GLU A 166 -30.68 -3.83 18.37
N ALA A 167 -30.38 -4.92 19.08
CA ALA A 167 -30.95 -5.24 20.39
C ALA A 167 -30.13 -4.66 21.55
N GLY A 168 -29.09 -3.86 21.28
CA GLY A 168 -28.22 -3.25 22.28
C GLY A 168 -27.23 -4.23 22.92
N LYS A 169 -27.05 -5.43 22.36
CA LYS A 169 -26.08 -6.43 22.84
C LYS A 169 -24.74 -6.26 22.15
N PRO A 170 -23.62 -6.72 22.74
CA PRO A 170 -22.32 -6.71 22.06
C PRO A 170 -22.40 -7.42 20.70
N SER A 171 -21.95 -6.74 19.64
CA SER A 171 -22.02 -7.28 18.29
C SER A 171 -21.09 -8.47 18.10
N ASP A 172 -21.61 -9.52 17.48
CA ASP A 172 -20.84 -10.68 17.02
C ASP A 172 -20.31 -10.53 15.58
N THR A 173 -20.63 -9.40 14.94
CA THR A 173 -20.16 -9.03 13.61
C THR A 173 -19.02 -8.02 13.73
N TRP A 174 -17.85 -8.40 13.24
CA TRP A 174 -16.62 -7.64 13.42
C TRP A 174 -16.04 -7.26 12.06
N VAL A 175 -15.26 -6.18 12.01
CA VAL A 175 -14.37 -5.86 10.90
C VAL A 175 -12.93 -5.90 11.39
N ILE A 176 -12.06 -6.59 10.65
CA ILE A 176 -10.60 -6.52 10.86
C ILE A 176 -10.04 -5.54 9.84
N GLN A 177 -9.46 -4.45 10.32
CA GLN A 177 -8.96 -3.36 9.49
C GLN A 177 -7.43 -3.42 9.39
N VAL A 178 -6.91 -3.41 8.16
CA VAL A 178 -5.50 -3.67 7.83
C VAL A 178 -4.94 -2.50 7.04
N HIS A 179 -3.95 -1.82 7.63
CA HIS A 179 -3.29 -0.67 7.03
C HIS A 179 -2.31 -1.06 5.91
N GLY A 180 -1.85 -0.09 5.13
CA GLY A 180 -0.95 -0.26 4.00
C GLY A 180 0.54 -0.36 4.34
N ARG A 181 1.39 -0.36 3.30
CA ARG A 181 2.85 -0.46 3.44
C ARG A 181 3.46 0.85 3.95
N GLY A 182 4.33 0.77 4.97
CA GLY A 182 4.99 1.96 5.52
C GLY A 182 4.03 2.86 6.32
N THR A 183 2.95 2.25 6.79
CA THR A 183 1.87 2.90 7.54
C THR A 183 1.66 2.20 8.88
N THR A 184 0.79 2.73 9.72
CA THR A 184 0.36 2.13 10.98
C THR A 184 -1.16 2.00 11.01
N ARG A 185 -1.69 1.29 12.01
CA ARG A 185 -3.14 1.10 12.21
C ARG A 185 -3.94 2.41 12.30
N THR A 186 -3.29 3.55 12.57
CA THR A 186 -3.89 4.89 12.51
C THR A 186 -4.54 5.21 11.16
N GLU A 187 -4.00 4.72 10.04
CA GLU A 187 -4.57 4.90 8.69
C GLU A 187 -6.05 4.49 8.61
N THR A 188 -6.41 3.47 9.39
CA THR A 188 -7.69 2.80 9.29
C THR A 188 -8.79 3.45 10.15
N LEU A 189 -8.44 4.37 11.06
CA LEU A 189 -9.38 5.00 12.01
C LEU A 189 -10.61 5.64 11.33
N ARG A 190 -10.45 6.15 10.10
CA ARG A 190 -11.55 6.79 9.34
C ARG A 190 -12.71 5.86 9.01
N ALA A 191 -12.48 4.54 9.00
CA ALA A 191 -13.54 3.56 8.76
C ALA A 191 -14.33 3.20 10.03
N VAL A 192 -13.75 3.39 11.22
CA VAL A 192 -14.38 2.99 12.48
C VAL A 192 -15.79 3.56 12.66
N PRO A 193 -16.04 4.87 12.43
CA PRO A 193 -17.39 5.41 12.56
C PRO A 193 -18.41 4.76 11.61
N VAL A 194 -17.97 4.37 10.40
CA VAL A 194 -18.84 3.75 9.39
C VAL A 194 -19.27 2.35 9.82
N PHE A 195 -18.32 1.52 10.25
CA PHE A 195 -18.63 0.19 10.77
C PHE A 195 -19.38 0.23 12.10
N HIS A 196 -19.01 1.13 13.00
CA HIS A 196 -19.70 1.30 14.28
C HIS A 196 -21.17 1.70 14.07
N ALA A 197 -21.47 2.62 13.14
CA ALA A 197 -22.84 2.99 12.79
C ALA A 197 -23.63 1.82 12.17
N ALA A 198 -22.95 0.87 11.53
CA ALA A 198 -23.54 -0.35 11.00
C ALA A 198 -23.68 -1.49 12.05
N GLY A 199 -23.37 -1.22 13.33
CA GLY A 199 -23.40 -2.22 14.39
C GLY A 199 -22.25 -3.24 14.31
N VAL A 200 -21.15 -2.90 13.65
CA VAL A 200 -19.99 -3.78 13.44
C VAL A 200 -18.82 -3.35 14.33
N SER A 201 -18.35 -4.25 15.19
CA SER A 201 -17.18 -3.98 16.05
C SER A 201 -15.90 -3.89 15.20
N SER A 202 -15.01 -2.94 15.47
CA SER A 202 -13.79 -2.76 14.69
C SER A 202 -12.55 -3.22 15.45
N LEU A 203 -11.73 -4.09 14.84
CA LEU A 203 -10.39 -4.45 15.31
C LEU A 203 -9.34 -3.95 14.31
N LEU A 204 -8.58 -2.94 14.70
CA LEU A 204 -7.54 -2.31 13.90
C LEU A 204 -6.21 -2.95 14.29
N VAL A 205 -5.60 -3.69 13.37
CA VAL A 205 -4.46 -4.55 13.69
C VAL A 205 -3.16 -3.98 13.15
N SER A 206 -2.10 -4.09 13.96
CA SER A 206 -0.72 -4.03 13.47
C SER A 206 -0.29 -5.41 12.94
N TYR A 207 0.73 -5.46 12.08
CA TYR A 207 1.31 -6.70 11.56
C TYR A 207 2.82 -6.58 11.41
N ARG A 208 3.52 -7.71 11.25
CA ARG A 208 4.98 -7.76 11.23
C ARG A 208 5.63 -6.64 10.41
N ASN A 209 6.72 -6.09 10.94
CA ASN A 209 7.58 -5.10 10.28
C ASN A 209 6.94 -3.74 9.97
N ASP A 210 5.76 -3.43 10.50
CA ASP A 210 5.10 -2.12 10.33
C ASP A 210 5.68 -0.98 11.20
N GLY A 211 6.53 -1.34 12.17
CA GLY A 211 7.15 -0.40 13.11
C GLY A 211 6.53 -0.43 14.51
N GLU A 212 5.35 -1.04 14.67
CA GLU A 212 4.67 -1.19 15.96
C GLU A 212 4.60 -2.66 16.40
N ALA A 213 4.45 -3.59 15.44
CA ALA A 213 4.44 -5.02 15.67
C ALA A 213 5.87 -5.62 15.69
N PRO A 214 6.02 -6.87 16.16
CA PRO A 214 7.30 -7.57 16.13
C PRO A 214 7.94 -7.60 14.74
N ARG A 215 9.27 -7.51 14.71
CA ARG A 215 10.04 -7.62 13.48
C ARG A 215 10.33 -9.09 13.17
N SER A 216 10.18 -9.46 11.91
CA SER A 216 10.72 -10.73 11.42
C SER A 216 12.25 -10.68 11.44
N ARG A 217 12.92 -11.84 11.32
CA ARG A 217 14.39 -11.92 11.27
C ARG A 217 15.01 -11.05 10.18
N SER A 218 14.37 -10.95 9.02
CA SER A 218 14.82 -10.09 7.92
C SER A 218 14.45 -8.63 8.12
N GLY A 219 13.40 -8.36 8.91
CA GLY A 219 12.85 -7.01 9.08
C GLY A 219 12.26 -6.44 7.80
N THR A 220 11.89 -7.28 6.83
CA THR A 220 11.41 -6.91 5.49
C THR A 220 9.95 -7.29 5.27
N TYR A 221 9.25 -6.53 4.44
CA TYR A 221 7.93 -6.91 3.94
C TYR A 221 8.05 -8.01 2.88
N MET A 222 7.13 -8.96 2.95
CA MET A 222 6.91 -10.00 1.94
C MET A 222 5.69 -9.69 1.06
N LEU A 223 5.26 -8.42 1.05
CA LEU A 223 4.21 -7.88 0.19
C LEU A 223 2.85 -8.58 0.35
N GLY A 224 2.59 -9.11 1.55
CA GLY A 224 1.37 -9.85 1.86
C GLY A 224 1.56 -11.37 1.86
N ALA A 225 2.68 -11.91 1.39
CA ALA A 225 2.91 -13.36 1.36
C ALA A 225 3.08 -13.97 2.75
N THR A 226 3.43 -13.16 3.76
CA THR A 226 3.59 -13.65 5.14
C THR A 226 2.80 -12.88 6.17
N GLU A 227 2.54 -11.60 5.92
CA GLU A 227 1.81 -10.67 6.79
C GLU A 227 0.35 -11.13 7.01
N TRP A 228 -0.26 -11.81 6.03
CA TRP A 228 -1.62 -12.35 6.16
C TRP A 228 -1.79 -13.31 7.33
N ARG A 229 -0.73 -13.98 7.78
CA ARG A 229 -0.77 -14.87 8.94
C ARG A 229 -0.97 -14.12 10.26
N ASP A 230 -0.53 -12.86 10.33
CA ASP A 230 -0.74 -12.04 11.53
C ASP A 230 -2.20 -11.57 11.60
N VAL A 231 -2.78 -11.22 10.45
CA VAL A 231 -4.21 -10.88 10.33
C VAL A 231 -5.09 -12.11 10.57
N ASP A 232 -4.71 -13.29 10.07
CA ASP A 232 -5.40 -14.55 10.36
C ASP A 232 -5.41 -14.88 11.86
N ALA A 233 -4.31 -14.60 12.56
CA ALA A 233 -4.26 -14.74 14.02
C ALA A 233 -5.21 -13.77 14.74
N ALA A 234 -5.39 -12.56 14.21
CA ALA A 234 -6.38 -11.60 14.71
C ALA A 234 -7.82 -12.07 14.50
N ILE A 235 -8.11 -12.70 13.36
CA ILE A 235 -9.40 -13.34 13.10
C ILE A 235 -9.66 -14.46 14.12
N GLY A 236 -8.65 -15.30 14.38
CA GLY A 236 -8.75 -16.33 15.42
C GLY A 236 -8.99 -15.75 16.81
N ALA A 237 -8.35 -14.62 17.14
CA ALA A 237 -8.58 -13.91 18.40
C ALA A 237 -9.98 -13.32 18.51
N ALA A 238 -10.49 -12.70 17.44
CA ALA A 238 -11.85 -12.21 17.34
C ALA A 238 -12.88 -13.33 17.52
N ARG A 239 -12.69 -14.46 16.83
CA ARG A 239 -13.56 -15.65 16.95
C ARG A 239 -13.64 -16.17 18.38
N ARG A 240 -12.50 -16.27 19.09
CA ARG A 240 -12.46 -16.68 20.50
C ARG A 240 -13.20 -15.72 21.44
N ARG A 241 -13.41 -14.47 21.01
CA ARG A 241 -14.11 -13.42 21.76
C ARG A 241 -15.57 -13.26 21.34
N GLY A 242 -16.08 -14.19 20.54
CA GLY A 242 -17.49 -14.24 20.17
C GLY A 242 -17.80 -13.72 18.77
N ALA A 243 -16.81 -13.28 17.98
CA ALA A 243 -17.07 -12.93 16.59
C ALA A 243 -17.55 -14.17 15.80
N ARG A 244 -18.73 -14.04 15.17
CA ARG A 244 -19.36 -15.06 14.32
C ARG A 244 -19.28 -14.71 12.85
N ARG A 245 -19.22 -13.41 12.54
CA ARG A 245 -19.11 -12.88 11.18
C ARG A 245 -18.02 -11.84 11.12
N ILE A 246 -17.15 -11.93 10.13
CA ILE A 246 -15.99 -11.05 10.00
C ILE A 246 -15.95 -10.45 8.60
N PHE A 247 -15.95 -9.13 8.54
CA PHE A 247 -15.52 -8.38 7.38
C PHE A 247 -14.02 -8.12 7.47
N LEU A 248 -13.36 -8.10 6.32
CA LEU A 248 -11.99 -7.61 6.20
C LEU A 248 -12.03 -6.24 5.52
N MET A 249 -11.26 -5.28 6.03
CA MET A 249 -11.03 -4.04 5.30
C MET A 249 -9.54 -3.76 5.16
N GLY A 250 -9.08 -3.52 3.95
CA GLY A 250 -7.66 -3.34 3.65
C GLY A 250 -7.37 -2.11 2.79
N TRP A 251 -6.32 -1.37 3.15
CA TRP A 251 -5.80 -0.24 2.38
C TRP A 251 -4.51 -0.61 1.66
N SER A 252 -4.36 -0.32 0.37
CA SER A 252 -3.09 -0.52 -0.35
C SER A 252 -2.55 -1.95 -0.17
N MET A 253 -1.37 -2.13 0.41
CA MET A 253 -0.84 -3.47 0.79
C MET A 253 -1.72 -4.22 1.78
N GLY A 254 -2.43 -3.53 2.68
CA GLY A 254 -3.44 -4.13 3.56
C GLY A 254 -4.57 -4.79 2.77
N GLY A 255 -4.89 -4.27 1.58
CA GLY A 255 -5.79 -4.91 0.63
C GLY A 255 -5.23 -6.22 0.06
N ALA A 256 -3.94 -6.23 -0.31
CA ALA A 256 -3.24 -7.46 -0.72
C ALA A 256 -3.28 -8.51 0.40
N ILE A 257 -3.02 -8.08 1.64
CA ILE A 257 -3.06 -8.93 2.83
C ILE A 257 -4.47 -9.50 3.04
N ALA A 258 -5.52 -8.67 2.96
CA ALA A 258 -6.90 -9.09 3.12
C ALA A 258 -7.32 -10.13 2.06
N LEU A 259 -6.89 -9.95 0.80
CA LEU A 259 -7.11 -10.92 -0.28
C LEU A 259 -6.37 -12.24 -0.01
N GLN A 260 -5.13 -12.18 0.49
CA GLN A 260 -4.40 -13.39 0.89
C GLN A 260 -5.07 -14.11 2.07
N VAL A 261 -5.66 -13.38 3.03
CA VAL A 261 -6.49 -13.99 4.07
C VAL A 261 -7.71 -14.69 3.44
N ALA A 262 -8.46 -14.01 2.56
CA ALA A 262 -9.62 -14.59 1.89
C ALA A 262 -9.29 -15.89 1.12
N LEU A 263 -8.12 -15.94 0.49
CA LEU A 263 -7.64 -17.09 -0.28
C LEU A 263 -7.09 -18.25 0.57
N ASN A 264 -6.43 -17.95 1.71
CA ASN A 264 -5.60 -18.95 2.40
C ASN A 264 -6.03 -19.24 3.85
N SER A 265 -6.89 -18.42 4.45
CA SER A 265 -7.26 -18.52 5.87
C SER A 265 -7.98 -19.84 6.22
N ALA A 266 -7.63 -20.39 7.38
CA ALA A 266 -8.37 -21.49 8.00
C ALA A 266 -9.73 -21.03 8.56
N HIS A 267 -9.92 -19.73 8.73
CA HIS A 267 -11.13 -19.08 9.24
C HIS A 267 -12.04 -18.52 8.14
N ARG A 268 -11.84 -18.95 6.88
CA ARG A 268 -12.67 -18.52 5.74
C ARG A 268 -14.17 -18.78 5.91
N ASP A 269 -14.54 -19.67 6.84
CA ASP A 269 -15.93 -20.03 7.18
C ASP A 269 -16.71 -18.89 7.83
N ILE A 270 -16.02 -17.97 8.53
CA ILE A 270 -16.65 -16.83 9.20
C ILE A 270 -16.41 -15.50 8.49
N ILE A 271 -15.68 -15.49 7.37
CA ILE A 271 -15.48 -14.28 6.56
C ILE A 271 -16.77 -14.00 5.78
N ALA A 272 -17.40 -12.86 6.06
CA ALA A 272 -18.64 -12.42 5.43
C ALA A 272 -18.41 -11.57 4.16
N GLY A 273 -17.22 -10.97 4.02
CA GLY A 273 -16.86 -10.21 2.83
C GLY A 273 -15.60 -9.37 3.04
N VAL A 274 -15.12 -8.75 1.96
CA VAL A 274 -13.87 -7.97 1.93
C VAL A 274 -14.12 -6.59 1.33
N VAL A 275 -13.68 -5.53 2.00
CA VAL A 275 -13.72 -4.14 1.52
C VAL A 275 -12.30 -3.67 1.27
N LEU A 276 -12.01 -3.13 0.10
CA LEU A 276 -10.67 -2.80 -0.35
C LEU A 276 -10.60 -1.33 -0.78
N GLU A 277 -9.70 -0.54 -0.20
CA GLU A 277 -9.44 0.83 -0.63
C GLU A 277 -8.06 0.93 -1.31
N SER A 278 -8.04 1.36 -2.57
CA SER A 278 -6.84 1.45 -3.41
C SER A 278 -5.93 0.20 -3.31
N PRO A 279 -6.45 -1.04 -3.46
CA PRO A 279 -5.71 -2.26 -3.12
C PRO A 279 -4.59 -2.59 -4.10
N ALA A 280 -3.46 -3.09 -3.57
CA ALA A 280 -2.42 -3.73 -4.37
C ALA A 280 -2.82 -5.19 -4.70
N ILE A 281 -3.56 -5.38 -5.80
CA ILE A 281 -4.09 -6.69 -6.21
C ILE A 281 -3.04 -7.52 -6.97
N ASP A 282 -2.23 -6.87 -7.80
CA ASP A 282 -1.06 -7.46 -8.47
C ASP A 282 0.17 -6.58 -8.27
N TRP A 283 1.18 -7.12 -7.58
CA TRP A 283 2.42 -6.41 -7.32
C TRP A 283 3.27 -6.16 -8.56
N ARG A 284 3.17 -6.97 -9.61
CA ARG A 284 3.94 -6.72 -10.83
C ARG A 284 3.48 -5.44 -11.51
N ILE A 285 2.17 -5.23 -11.63
CA ILE A 285 1.57 -3.99 -12.13
C ILE A 285 2.01 -2.79 -11.26
N VAL A 286 1.93 -2.92 -9.93
CA VAL A 286 2.34 -1.84 -9.01
C VAL A 286 3.83 -1.50 -9.16
N LEU A 287 4.69 -2.52 -9.23
CA LEU A 287 6.14 -2.31 -9.34
C LEU A 287 6.54 -1.73 -10.69
N ASP A 288 5.88 -2.14 -11.77
CA ASP A 288 6.08 -1.56 -13.10
C ASP A 288 5.66 -0.09 -13.14
N TYR A 289 4.48 0.24 -12.59
CA TYR A 289 4.00 1.62 -12.50
C TYR A 289 4.95 2.52 -11.69
N GLN A 290 5.43 2.04 -10.53
CA GLN A 290 6.40 2.77 -9.71
C GLN A 290 7.75 2.94 -10.43
N ALA A 291 8.20 1.95 -11.20
CA ALA A 291 9.41 2.06 -12.00
C ALA A 291 9.28 3.17 -13.06
N HIS A 292 8.14 3.26 -13.74
CA HIS A 292 7.86 4.33 -14.71
C HIS A 292 7.85 5.72 -14.06
N LEU A 293 7.15 5.89 -12.94
CA LEU A 293 7.11 7.17 -12.20
C LEU A 293 8.50 7.63 -11.74
N LEU A 294 9.32 6.70 -11.24
CA LEU A 294 10.68 6.99 -10.79
C LEU A 294 11.71 7.04 -11.93
N ARG A 295 11.27 6.90 -13.19
CA ARG A 295 12.12 6.86 -14.39
C ARG A 295 13.23 5.80 -14.30
N ILE A 296 12.92 4.67 -13.66
CA ILE A 296 13.83 3.53 -13.57
C ILE A 296 13.83 2.80 -14.92
N PRO A 297 14.99 2.58 -15.56
CA PRO A 297 15.05 1.87 -16.83
C PRO A 297 14.45 0.46 -16.73
N ALA A 298 13.66 0.05 -17.73
CA ALA A 298 12.97 -1.25 -17.75
C ALA A 298 13.88 -2.47 -17.47
N PRO A 299 15.14 -2.56 -17.99
CA PRO A 299 16.05 -3.64 -17.63
C PRO A 299 16.41 -3.68 -16.14
N VAL A 300 16.49 -2.52 -15.48
CA VAL A 300 16.76 -2.42 -14.03
C VAL A 300 15.54 -2.89 -13.24
N ALA A 301 14.35 -2.41 -13.60
CA ALA A 301 13.10 -2.77 -12.92
C ALA A 301 12.80 -4.27 -13.04
N SER A 302 12.87 -4.83 -14.26
CA SER A 302 12.70 -6.26 -14.49
C SER A 302 13.73 -7.13 -13.75
N THR A 303 15.00 -6.71 -13.72
CA THR A 303 16.04 -7.42 -12.95
C THR A 303 15.78 -7.34 -11.46
N ALA A 304 15.27 -6.21 -10.95
CA ALA A 304 14.90 -6.06 -9.54
C ALA A 304 13.75 -7.01 -9.15
N VAL A 305 12.69 -7.08 -9.97
CA VAL A 305 11.56 -8.00 -9.74
C VAL A 305 12.02 -9.45 -9.77
N ARG A 306 12.83 -9.83 -10.78
CA ARG A 306 13.42 -11.19 -10.85
C ARG A 306 14.29 -11.53 -9.66
N ALA A 307 15.01 -10.55 -9.11
CA ALA A 307 15.83 -10.77 -7.92
C ALA A 307 14.97 -11.11 -6.70
N LEU A 308 13.85 -10.39 -6.51
CA LEU A 308 12.88 -10.64 -5.43
C LEU A 308 12.23 -12.03 -5.53
N ASP A 309 12.07 -12.55 -6.75
CA ASP A 309 11.47 -13.86 -7.04
C ASP A 309 12.50 -15.03 -7.06
N SER A 310 13.80 -14.74 -6.92
CA SER A 310 14.85 -15.76 -7.00
C SER A 310 15.49 -16.06 -5.65
N GLU A 311 15.84 -17.33 -5.38
CA GLU A 311 16.51 -17.76 -4.14
C GLU A 311 17.79 -16.97 -3.84
N TRP A 312 18.63 -16.79 -4.86
CA TRP A 312 19.88 -16.06 -4.71
C TRP A 312 19.63 -14.55 -4.52
N GLY A 313 18.78 -13.95 -5.35
CA GLY A 313 18.50 -12.51 -5.28
C GLY A 313 17.81 -12.11 -3.98
N ALA A 314 16.86 -12.92 -3.50
CA ALA A 314 16.17 -12.73 -2.23
C ALA A 314 17.17 -12.59 -1.07
N ARG A 315 18.19 -13.45 -1.00
CA ARG A 315 19.25 -13.36 0.03
C ARG A 315 20.07 -12.08 -0.10
N VAL A 316 20.42 -11.68 -1.32
CA VAL A 316 21.20 -10.45 -1.58
C VAL A 316 20.45 -9.20 -1.14
N VAL A 317 19.13 -9.17 -1.32
CA VAL A 317 18.29 -8.01 -0.96
C VAL A 317 17.76 -8.07 0.48
N GLY A 318 18.16 -9.09 1.25
CA GLY A 318 17.87 -9.22 2.68
C GLY A 318 16.57 -9.95 3.02
N LEU A 319 15.92 -10.61 2.06
CA LEU A 319 14.78 -11.49 2.31
C LEU A 319 15.24 -12.87 2.83
N ASN A 320 14.38 -13.51 3.61
CA ASN A 320 14.61 -14.90 4.05
C ASN A 320 14.27 -15.93 2.97
N THR A 321 13.27 -15.64 2.14
CA THR A 321 12.80 -16.47 1.03
C THR A 321 12.38 -15.57 -0.13
N PRO A 322 12.30 -16.08 -1.37
CA PRO A 322 11.73 -15.34 -2.49
C PRO A 322 10.29 -14.88 -2.23
N ILE A 323 9.91 -13.78 -2.88
CA ILE A 323 8.52 -13.31 -2.92
C ILE A 323 7.80 -14.10 -4.01
N PRO A 324 6.78 -14.91 -3.67
CA PRO A 324 6.08 -15.74 -4.64
C PRO A 324 5.04 -14.89 -5.40
N PHE A 325 5.49 -14.07 -6.35
CA PHE A 325 4.60 -13.13 -7.07
C PHE A 325 3.42 -13.83 -7.75
N ASP A 326 3.61 -15.03 -8.30
CA ASP A 326 2.51 -15.80 -8.92
C ASP A 326 1.42 -16.21 -7.91
N ARG A 327 1.79 -16.42 -6.65
CA ARG A 327 0.83 -16.68 -5.58
C ARG A 327 0.13 -15.41 -5.11
N LEU A 328 0.82 -14.27 -5.21
CA LEU A 328 0.32 -12.96 -4.81
C LEU A 328 -0.58 -12.33 -5.87
N ASP A 329 -0.47 -12.75 -7.12
CA ASP A 329 -1.36 -12.33 -8.21
C ASP A 329 -2.78 -12.87 -7.97
N VAL A 330 -3.65 -11.99 -7.47
CA VAL A 330 -5.04 -12.35 -7.18
C VAL A 330 -5.90 -12.36 -8.44
N VAL A 331 -5.52 -11.64 -9.49
CA VAL A 331 -6.22 -11.68 -10.78
C VAL A 331 -6.07 -13.07 -11.41
N ALA A 332 -4.84 -13.60 -11.45
CA ALA A 332 -4.59 -14.97 -11.92
C ALA A 332 -5.31 -16.04 -11.07
N ARG A 333 -5.56 -15.74 -9.79
CA ARG A 333 -6.22 -16.63 -8.82
C ARG A 333 -7.69 -16.29 -8.58
N ALA A 334 -8.31 -15.46 -9.43
CA ALA A 334 -9.64 -14.92 -9.19
C ALA A 334 -10.72 -16.02 -9.03
N ALA A 335 -10.56 -17.17 -9.71
CA ALA A 335 -11.45 -18.32 -9.59
C ALA A 335 -11.44 -18.99 -8.20
N GLU A 336 -10.39 -18.78 -7.39
CA GLU A 336 -10.29 -19.33 -6.04
C GLU A 336 -11.07 -18.51 -5.01
N LEU A 337 -11.44 -17.25 -5.33
CA LEU A 337 -12.18 -16.36 -4.45
C LEU A 337 -13.61 -16.86 -4.22
N ARG A 338 -14.13 -16.67 -3.00
CA ARG A 338 -15.44 -17.19 -2.59
C ARG A 338 -16.33 -16.15 -1.92
N HIS A 339 -15.72 -15.07 -1.43
CA HIS A 339 -16.39 -14.07 -0.60
C HIS A 339 -16.75 -12.85 -1.44
N PRO A 340 -17.87 -12.17 -1.15
CA PRO A 340 -18.17 -10.88 -1.76
C PRO A 340 -17.06 -9.86 -1.49
N ILE A 341 -16.70 -9.08 -2.50
CA ILE A 341 -15.64 -8.07 -2.44
C ILE A 341 -16.20 -6.74 -2.91
N LEU A 342 -15.98 -5.68 -2.14
CA LEU A 342 -16.16 -4.31 -2.56
C LEU A 342 -14.78 -3.67 -2.76
N ILE A 343 -14.52 -3.13 -3.94
CA ILE A 343 -13.31 -2.36 -4.24
C ILE A 343 -13.70 -0.90 -4.41
N LEU A 344 -13.03 -0.01 -3.70
CA LEU A 344 -13.08 1.43 -3.92
C LEU A 344 -11.70 1.87 -4.43
N HIS A 345 -11.64 2.41 -5.65
CA HIS A 345 -10.36 2.81 -6.27
C HIS A 345 -10.52 4.12 -7.03
N SER A 346 -9.48 4.95 -7.04
CA SER A 346 -9.39 6.12 -7.93
C SER A 346 -8.67 5.79 -9.23
N ASP A 347 -9.17 6.24 -10.38
CA ASP A 347 -8.50 6.07 -11.68
C ASP A 347 -7.17 6.85 -11.74
N ASP A 348 -7.10 7.99 -11.07
CA ASP A 348 -5.90 8.82 -10.96
C ASP A 348 -4.99 8.43 -9.80
N ASP A 349 -5.14 7.23 -9.23
CA ASP A 349 -4.29 6.74 -8.16
C ASP A 349 -2.81 6.79 -8.59
N GLY A 350 -2.09 7.76 -8.03
CA GLY A 350 -0.71 8.05 -8.37
C GLY A 350 0.30 7.07 -7.76
N PHE A 351 -0.15 5.96 -7.17
CA PHE A 351 0.73 5.01 -6.50
C PHE A 351 0.45 3.55 -6.87
N VAL A 352 -0.81 3.13 -6.79
CA VAL A 352 -1.28 1.80 -7.21
C VAL A 352 -2.28 2.04 -8.35
N PRO A 353 -1.95 1.68 -9.59
CA PRO A 353 -2.88 1.91 -10.70
C PRO A 353 -4.11 0.99 -10.58
N ALA A 354 -5.27 1.47 -11.02
CA ALA A 354 -6.56 0.79 -10.85
C ALA A 354 -6.76 -0.43 -11.77
N ASP A 355 -5.86 -0.67 -12.75
CA ASP A 355 -5.97 -1.73 -13.76
C ASP A 355 -6.29 -3.10 -13.16
N ALA A 356 -5.58 -3.52 -12.12
CA ALA A 356 -5.79 -4.81 -11.47
C ALA A 356 -7.17 -4.89 -10.77
N SER A 357 -7.76 -3.76 -10.38
CA SER A 357 -9.11 -3.70 -9.81
C SER A 357 -10.17 -3.91 -10.88
N TYR A 358 -10.01 -3.28 -12.05
CA TYR A 358 -10.87 -3.53 -13.21
C TYR A 358 -10.78 -4.99 -13.66
N GLN A 359 -9.56 -5.52 -13.80
CA GLN A 359 -9.33 -6.92 -14.19
C GLN A 359 -9.98 -7.90 -13.22
N LEU A 360 -9.88 -7.67 -11.91
CA LEU A 360 -10.51 -8.54 -10.92
C LEU A 360 -12.05 -8.46 -10.96
N ALA A 361 -12.60 -7.26 -11.16
CA ALA A 361 -14.04 -7.06 -11.31
C ALA A 361 -14.59 -7.73 -12.57
N GLU A 362 -13.86 -7.65 -13.68
CA GLU A 362 -14.20 -8.34 -14.93
C GLU A 362 -14.09 -9.86 -14.81
N ALA A 363 -13.08 -10.36 -14.08
CA ALA A 363 -12.88 -11.78 -13.86
C ALA A 363 -13.94 -12.41 -12.94
N ARG A 364 -14.47 -11.65 -11.97
CA ARG A 364 -15.44 -12.12 -10.96
C ARG A 364 -16.59 -11.14 -10.72
N PRO A 365 -17.40 -10.83 -11.75
CA PRO A 365 -18.54 -9.92 -11.62
C PRO A 365 -19.64 -10.47 -10.68
N ASP A 366 -19.60 -11.77 -10.39
CA ASP A 366 -20.47 -12.44 -9.42
C ASP A 366 -20.11 -12.14 -7.95
N LEU A 367 -18.85 -11.75 -7.68
CA LEU A 367 -18.36 -11.46 -6.31
C LEU A 367 -17.93 -10.01 -6.11
N VAL A 368 -17.43 -9.35 -7.15
CA VAL A 368 -16.69 -8.09 -7.04
C VAL A 368 -17.55 -6.93 -7.50
N GLU A 369 -17.84 -6.03 -6.57
CA GLU A 369 -18.41 -4.71 -6.83
C GLU A 369 -17.26 -3.68 -6.86
N LEU A 370 -17.14 -2.93 -7.95
CA LEU A 370 -16.09 -1.90 -8.13
C LEU A 370 -16.71 -0.51 -8.13
N GLU A 371 -16.35 0.30 -7.14
CA GLU A 371 -16.69 1.70 -7.03
C GLU A 371 -15.49 2.57 -7.44
N VAL A 372 -15.67 3.35 -8.51
CA VAL A 372 -14.60 4.15 -9.11
C VAL A 372 -14.71 5.63 -8.74
N PHE A 373 -13.64 6.16 -8.16
CA PHE A 373 -13.37 7.59 -8.03
C PHE A 373 -12.49 8.03 -9.20
N ARG A 374 -12.60 9.30 -9.63
CA ARG A 374 -11.80 9.78 -10.76
C ARG A 374 -10.54 10.52 -10.34
N THR A 375 -10.60 11.24 -9.24
CA THR A 375 -9.59 12.24 -8.85
C THR A 375 -9.20 12.18 -7.38
N ALA A 376 -9.49 11.08 -6.68
CA ALA A 376 -9.29 10.99 -5.24
C ALA A 376 -7.85 10.62 -4.85
N ARG A 377 -7.01 10.15 -5.79
CA ARG A 377 -5.63 9.70 -5.56
C ARG A 377 -5.53 8.50 -4.59
N HIS A 378 -4.30 8.05 -4.33
CA HIS A 378 -4.04 6.89 -3.46
C HIS A 378 -4.48 7.12 -2.02
N THR A 379 -5.30 6.19 -1.50
CA THR A 379 -5.74 6.09 -0.10
C THR A 379 -6.33 7.36 0.51
N LYS A 380 -7.04 8.14 -0.32
CA LYS A 380 -7.59 9.46 0.01
C LYS A 380 -9.09 9.59 -0.33
N LEU A 381 -9.76 8.48 -0.63
CA LEU A 381 -11.14 8.46 -1.13
C LEU A 381 -12.13 9.07 -0.11
N TRP A 382 -12.02 8.67 1.16
CA TRP A 382 -12.81 9.26 2.25
C TRP A 382 -12.52 10.76 2.46
N ASN A 383 -11.27 11.18 2.26
CA ASN A 383 -10.87 12.57 2.44
C ASN A 383 -11.48 13.47 1.37
N TYR A 384 -11.52 12.95 0.14
CA TYR A 384 -12.03 13.60 -1.06
C TYR A 384 -13.56 13.72 -1.04
N ASP A 385 -14.26 12.61 -0.76
CA ASP A 385 -15.72 12.54 -0.74
C ASP A 385 -16.19 11.57 0.37
N PRO A 386 -16.27 12.07 1.62
CA PRO A 386 -16.60 11.23 2.77
C PRO A 386 -18.03 10.70 2.73
N GLU A 387 -18.97 11.44 2.13
CA GLU A 387 -20.37 11.02 2.03
C GLU A 387 -20.49 9.81 1.11
N ARG A 388 -19.95 9.90 -0.13
CA ARG A 388 -19.99 8.80 -1.09
C ARG A 388 -19.25 7.57 -0.58
N TRP A 389 -18.04 7.75 -0.05
CA TRP A 389 -17.25 6.65 0.50
C TRP A 389 -18.02 5.92 1.62
N THR A 390 -18.66 6.68 2.52
CA THR A 390 -19.45 6.13 3.63
C THR A 390 -20.71 5.42 3.13
N SER A 391 -21.45 6.01 2.19
CA SER A 391 -22.70 5.43 1.68
C SER A 391 -22.43 4.13 0.94
N VAL A 392 -21.41 4.08 0.09
CA VAL A 392 -21.07 2.87 -0.69
C VAL A 392 -20.77 1.70 0.25
N ILE A 393 -19.96 1.91 1.29
CA ILE A 393 -19.64 0.86 2.26
C ILE A 393 -20.86 0.45 3.06
N ARG A 394 -21.63 1.42 3.59
CA ARG A 394 -22.85 1.15 4.37
C ARG A 394 -23.85 0.32 3.56
N ASP A 395 -24.19 0.78 2.36
CA ASP A 395 -25.22 0.16 1.53
C ASP A 395 -24.77 -1.25 1.11
N TRP A 396 -23.47 -1.46 0.88
CA TRP A 396 -22.92 -2.78 0.62
C TRP A 396 -23.04 -3.71 1.84
N LEU A 397 -22.70 -3.24 3.04
CA LEU A 397 -22.83 -4.01 4.28
C LEU A 397 -24.29 -4.41 4.55
N GLU A 398 -25.23 -3.49 4.36
CA GLU A 398 -26.67 -3.74 4.50
C GLU A 398 -27.13 -4.88 3.57
N ARG A 399 -26.77 -4.82 2.27
CA ARG A 399 -27.06 -5.89 1.32
C ARG A 399 -26.49 -7.24 1.76
N ARG A 400 -25.28 -7.27 2.34
CA ARG A 400 -24.65 -8.51 2.81
C ARG A 400 -25.25 -9.05 4.11
N ARG A 401 -25.83 -8.19 4.96
CA ARG A 401 -26.59 -8.62 6.14
C ARG A 401 -27.90 -9.28 5.70
N SER A 402 -28.68 -8.60 4.87
CA SER A 402 -29.98 -9.13 4.40
C SER A 402 -29.86 -10.46 3.67
N ALA A 403 -28.84 -10.65 2.83
CA ALA A 403 -28.63 -11.89 2.08
C ALA A 403 -28.23 -13.11 2.94
N ALA A 404 -27.86 -12.89 4.21
CA ALA A 404 -27.49 -13.96 5.12
C ALA A 404 -28.62 -14.32 6.11
N ASP A 405 -29.61 -13.44 6.24
CA ASP A 405 -30.81 -13.67 7.04
C ASP A 405 -31.94 -14.30 6.19
N SER A 406 -31.80 -14.28 4.87
CA SER A 406 -32.62 -14.98 3.87
C SER A 406 -32.08 -16.37 3.55
#